data_AF-A0A7X1H7A8-F1
#
_entry.id   AF-A0A7X1H7A8-F1
#
_cell.length_a   1.000
_cell.length_b   1.000
_cell.length_c   1.000
_cell.angle_alpha   90.00
_cell.angle_beta   90.00
_cell.angle_gamma   90.00
#
_symmetry.space_group_name_H-M   'P 1'
#
loop_
_entity.id
_entity.type
_entity.pdbx_description
1 polymer ?
#
loop_
_entity_poly.entity_id
_entity_poly.type
_entity_poly.pdbx_seq_one_letter_code
_entity_poly.pdbx_strand_id
1 'polypeptide(L)'
;MKAPTQANKERINIRLESSVKTLLERAAGLEGKTVSKFVLHSALEQAKKTVHEHEAMALNAQNSKTFFNALAATVSFNSKLTDALEEHSQRVVSK
;
A
#
# COMPACT_ATOMS: atom_id res chain seq x y z
N MET A 1 23.34 21.53 -14.94
CA MET A 1 22.23 21.29 -15.89
C MET A 1 21.63 19.93 -15.56
N LYS A 2 20.43 19.85 -14.95
CA LYS A 2 19.81 18.57 -14.57
C LYS A 2 19.31 17.85 -15.83
N ALA A 3 19.65 16.56 -15.96
CA ALA A 3 19.23 15.70 -17.07
C ALA A 3 17.70 15.66 -17.20
N PRO A 4 17.14 15.54 -18.41
CA PRO A 4 15.70 15.45 -18.59
C PRO A 4 15.19 14.18 -17.92
N THR A 5 14.32 14.36 -16.92
CA THR A 5 13.61 13.30 -16.23
C THR A 5 12.97 12.39 -17.27
N GLN A 6 13.33 11.11 -17.30
CA GLN A 6 12.66 10.11 -18.13
C GLN A 6 11.28 9.80 -17.54
N ALA A 7 10.39 10.78 -17.55
CA ALA A 7 9.01 10.61 -17.12
C ALA A 7 8.22 9.99 -18.29
N ASN A 8 7.57 8.84 -18.05
CA ASN A 8 6.75 8.06 -18.99
C ASN A 8 7.48 7.07 -19.93
N LYS A 9 8.33 6.20 -19.38
CA LYS A 9 8.81 5.03 -20.14
C LYS A 9 7.91 3.80 -20.04
N GLU A 10 7.20 3.65 -18.92
CA GLU A 10 6.41 2.45 -18.63
C GLU A 10 4.98 2.56 -19.18
N ARG A 11 4.43 1.45 -19.64
CA ARG A 11 3.11 1.38 -20.29
C ARG A 11 2.30 0.22 -19.71
N ILE A 12 1.00 0.48 -19.51
CA ILE A 12 0.01 -0.55 -19.15
C ILE A 12 -0.84 -0.80 -20.39
N ASN A 13 -0.78 -2.03 -20.93
CA ASN A 13 -1.60 -2.45 -22.07
C ASN A 13 -2.82 -3.21 -21.56
N ILE A 14 -4.02 -2.69 -21.84
CA ILE A 14 -5.28 -3.28 -21.37
C ILE A 14 -6.15 -3.58 -22.58
N ARG A 15 -6.67 -4.81 -22.65
CA ARG A 15 -7.76 -5.18 -23.58
C ARG A 15 -9.09 -4.97 -22.88
N LEU A 16 -10.05 -4.40 -23.59
CA LEU A 16 -11.36 -4.06 -23.05
C LEU A 16 -12.42 -4.16 -24.15
N GLU A 17 -13.66 -4.39 -23.75
CA GLU A 17 -14.80 -4.43 -24.65
C GLU A 17 -15.19 -3.03 -25.14
N SER A 18 -15.83 -2.95 -26.30
CA SER A 18 -16.27 -1.69 -26.92
C SER A 18 -17.21 -0.89 -26.00
N SER A 19 -18.06 -1.59 -25.24
CA SER A 19 -18.98 -1.02 -24.25
C SER A 19 -18.23 -0.28 -23.14
N VAL A 20 -17.21 -0.93 -22.57
CA VAL A 20 -16.33 -0.36 -21.54
C VAL A 20 -15.57 0.86 -22.07
N LYS A 21 -15.07 0.79 -23.31
CA LYS A 21 -14.37 1.91 -23.95
C LYS A 21 -15.26 3.16 -24.01
N THR A 22 -16.49 2.97 -24.47
CA THR A 22 -17.47 4.05 -24.65
C THR A 22 -17.81 4.72 -23.31
N LEU A 23 -17.95 3.92 -22.25
CA LEU A 23 -18.19 4.44 -20.91
C LEU A 23 -17.01 5.27 -20.40
N LEU A 24 -15.78 4.77 -20.58
CA LEU A 24 -14.56 5.48 -20.17
C LEU A 24 -14.37 6.79 -20.95
N GLU A 25 -14.66 6.79 -22.25
CA GLU A 25 -14.65 7.99 -23.10
C GLU A 25 -15.65 9.03 -22.62
N ARG A 26 -16.89 8.61 -22.32
CA ARG A 26 -17.92 9.50 -21.77
C ARG A 26 -17.50 10.09 -20.42
N ALA A 27 -17.03 9.25 -19.49
CA ALA A 27 -16.61 9.70 -18.16
C ALA A 27 -15.42 10.67 -18.24
N ALA A 28 -14.42 10.34 -19.05
CA ALA A 28 -13.27 11.22 -19.28
C ALA A 28 -13.68 12.57 -19.91
N GLY A 29 -14.63 12.54 -20.86
CA GLY A 29 -15.20 13.73 -21.49
C GLY A 29 -15.92 14.64 -20.48
N LEU A 30 -16.69 14.07 -19.55
CA LEU A 30 -17.37 14.82 -18.49
C LEU A 30 -16.39 15.54 -17.55
N GLU A 31 -15.20 14.96 -17.33
CA GLU A 31 -14.14 15.57 -16.52
C GLU A 31 -13.16 16.46 -17.32
N GLY A 32 -13.36 16.61 -18.63
CA GLY A 32 -12.45 17.36 -19.51
C GLY A 32 -11.05 16.74 -19.61
N LYS A 33 -10.93 15.41 -19.44
CA LYS A 33 -9.67 14.66 -19.47
C LYS A 33 -9.65 13.70 -20.66
N THR A 34 -8.46 13.28 -21.07
CA THR A 34 -8.32 12.15 -22.01
C THR A 34 -8.62 10.84 -21.29
N VAL A 35 -9.04 9.81 -22.03
CA VAL A 35 -9.27 8.46 -21.46
C VAL A 35 -8.06 7.95 -20.70
N SER A 36 -6.85 8.11 -21.26
CA SER A 36 -5.62 7.68 -20.58
C SER A 36 -5.39 8.40 -19.26
N LYS A 37 -5.65 9.72 -19.19
CA LYS A 37 -5.52 10.49 -17.94
C LYS A 37 -6.58 10.08 -16.92
N PHE A 38 -7.82 9.87 -17.37
CA PHE A 38 -8.90 9.39 -16.51
C PHE A 38 -8.58 8.03 -15.91
N VAL A 39 -8.22 7.05 -16.75
CA VAL A 39 -7.88 5.69 -16.29
C VAL A 39 -6.67 5.71 -15.35
N LEU A 40 -5.61 6.44 -15.68
CA LEU A 40 -4.42 6.53 -14.82
C LEU A 40 -4.76 7.15 -13.47
N HIS A 41 -5.56 8.21 -13.45
CA HIS A 41 -5.96 8.88 -12.22
C HIS A 41 -6.79 7.94 -11.33
N SER A 42 -7.83 7.32 -11.89
CA SER A 42 -8.70 6.41 -11.16
C SER A 42 -7.94 5.18 -10.64
N ALA A 43 -7.05 4.61 -11.46
CA ALA A 43 -6.20 3.49 -11.05
C ALA A 43 -5.25 3.87 -9.91
N LEU A 44 -4.64 5.06 -9.98
CA LEU A 44 -3.74 5.54 -8.94
C LEU A 44 -4.47 5.76 -7.60
N GLU A 45 -5.65 6.38 -7.62
CA GLU A 45 -6.44 6.59 -6.40
C GLU A 45 -6.86 5.26 -5.77
N GLN A 46 -7.31 4.30 -6.58
CA GLN A 46 -7.65 2.97 -6.08
C GLN A 46 -6.42 2.22 -5.55
N ALA A 47 -5.28 2.32 -6.23
CA ALA A 47 -4.04 1.69 -5.77
C ALA A 47 -3.58 2.25 -4.41
N LYS A 48 -3.60 3.57 -4.22
CA LYS A 48 -3.28 4.20 -2.93
C LYS A 48 -4.19 3.70 -1.82
N LYS A 49 -5.49 3.61 -2.09
CA LYS A 49 -6.47 3.10 -1.12
C LYS A 49 -6.17 1.66 -0.74
N THR A 50 -5.97 0.78 -1.73
CA THR A 50 -5.65 -0.63 -1.49
C THR A 50 -4.36 -0.82 -0.70
N VAL A 51 -3.29 -0.08 -1.03
CA VAL A 51 -2.03 -0.14 -0.27
C VAL A 51 -2.26 0.33 1.17
N HIS A 52 -2.94 1.45 1.37
CA HIS A 52 -3.22 1.97 2.70
C HIS A 52 -4.05 0.99 3.56
N GLU A 53 -5.09 0.37 2.98
CA GLU A 53 -5.93 -0.60 3.69
C GLU A 53 -5.16 -1.85 4.14
N HIS A 54 -4.11 -2.25 3.40
CA HIS A 54 -3.32 -3.44 3.72
C HIS A 54 -2.13 -3.15 4.62
N GLU A 55 -1.54 -1.96 4.54
CA GLU A 55 -0.34 -1.59 5.30
C GLU A 55 -0.63 -0.80 6.58
N ALA A 56 -1.77 -0.09 6.63
CA ALA A 56 -2.14 0.71 7.79
C ALA A 56 -3.22 0.01 8.61
N MET A 57 -2.94 -0.22 9.90
CA MET A 57 -3.94 -0.66 10.86
C MET A 57 -4.58 0.57 11.52
N ALA A 58 -5.83 0.86 11.17
CA ALA A 58 -6.62 1.86 11.87
C ALA A 58 -7.11 1.30 13.22
N LEU A 59 -6.55 1.80 14.31
CA LEU A 59 -6.98 1.44 15.66
C LEU A 59 -8.09 2.38 16.14
N ASN A 60 -9.16 1.82 16.73
CA ASN A 60 -10.12 2.64 17.46
C ASN A 60 -9.48 3.27 18.71
N ALA A 61 -10.15 4.23 19.35
CA ALA A 61 -9.60 4.99 20.47
C ALA A 61 -9.11 4.09 21.63
N GLN A 62 -9.85 3.03 21.94
CA GLN A 62 -9.48 2.09 23.00
C GLN A 62 -8.23 1.29 22.63
N ASN A 63 -8.18 0.74 21.42
CA ASN A 63 -7.05 -0.04 20.94
C ASN A 63 -5.80 0.84 20.77
N SER A 64 -5.96 2.10 20.34
CA SER A 64 -4.88 3.07 20.24
C SER A 64 -4.26 3.36 21.61
N LYS A 65 -5.10 3.56 22.64
CA LYS A 65 -4.63 3.74 24.02
C LYS A 65 -3.91 2.49 24.55
N THR A 66 -4.46 1.31 24.32
CA THR A 66 -3.81 0.04 24.72
C THR A 66 -2.47 -0.14 24.04
N PHE A 67 -2.39 0.09 22.73
CA PHE A 67 -1.17 0.01 21.95
C PHE A 67 -0.11 0.99 22.44
N PHE A 68 -0.48 2.26 22.65
CA PHE A 68 0.44 3.28 23.16
C PHE A 68 0.95 2.94 24.56
N ASN A 69 0.07 2.51 25.46
CA ASN A 69 0.47 2.08 26.80
C ASN A 69 1.41 0.89 26.77
N ALA A 70 1.20 -0.07 25.84
CA ALA A 70 2.09 -1.20 25.66
C ALA A 70 3.48 -0.79 25.15
N LEU A 71 3.57 0.23 24.27
CA LEU A 71 4.85 0.79 23.82
C LEU A 71 5.60 1.53 24.93
N ALA A 72 4.88 2.20 25.83
CA ALA A 72 5.47 2.96 26.94
C ALA A 72 5.87 2.09 28.14
N ALA A 73 5.33 0.87 28.24
CA ALA A 73 5.62 -0.04 29.34
C ALA A 73 6.96 -0.76 29.13
N THR A 74 7.68 -1.02 30.23
CA THR A 74 8.82 -1.95 30.22
C THR A 74 8.32 -3.37 29.94
N VAL A 75 8.80 -3.95 28.84
CA VAL A 75 8.40 -5.30 28.40
C VAL A 75 9.18 -6.35 29.19
N SER A 76 8.46 -7.28 29.82
CA SER A 76 9.02 -8.52 30.36
C SER A 76 8.56 -9.68 29.46
N PHE A 77 9.51 -10.44 28.93
CA PHE A 77 9.20 -11.61 28.10
C PHE A 77 8.70 -12.75 28.98
N ASN A 78 7.69 -13.48 28.49
CA ASN A 78 7.26 -14.71 29.13
C ASN A 78 8.24 -15.85 28.80
N SER A 79 8.20 -16.94 29.57
CA SER A 79 9.11 -18.07 29.39
C SER A 79 9.08 -18.63 27.96
N LYS A 80 7.89 -18.78 27.37
CA LYS A 80 7.74 -19.29 25.99
C LYS A 80 8.44 -18.43 24.95
N LEU A 81 8.39 -17.10 25.09
CA LEU A 81 9.05 -16.18 24.18
C LEU A 81 10.56 -16.18 24.39
N THR A 82 11.03 -16.28 25.64
CA THR A 82 12.44 -16.44 25.97
C THR A 82 13.02 -17.73 25.37
N ASP A 83 12.34 -18.86 25.54
CA ASP A 83 12.74 -20.16 24.99
C ASP A 83 12.81 -20.10 23.45
N ALA A 84 11.82 -19.47 22.80
CA ALA A 84 11.80 -19.30 21.34
C ALA A 84 12.93 -18.39 20.82
N LEU A 85 13.30 -17.34 21.57
CA LEU A 85 14.43 -16.48 21.23
C LEU A 85 15.77 -17.22 21.36
N GLU A 86 15.93 -18.02 22.41
CA GLU A 86 17.12 -18.86 22.62
C GLU A 86 17.26 -19.88 21.49
N GLU A 87 16.18 -20.60 21.14
CA GLU A 87 16.16 -21.53 20.02
C GLU A 87 16.50 -20.86 18.68
N HIS A 88 15.94 -19.67 18.41
CA HIS A 88 16.25 -18.91 17.21
C HIS A 88 17.74 -18.54 17.15
N SER A 89 18.33 -18.12 18.27
CA SER A 89 19.76 -17.75 18.34
C SER A 89 20.70 -18.94 18.09
N GLN A 90 20.28 -20.16 18.45
CA GLN A 90 21.03 -21.39 18.20
C GLN A 90 20.89 -21.88 16.75
N ARG A 91 19.72 -21.67 16.13
CA ARG A 91 19.42 -22.13 14.77
C ARG A 91 19.91 -21.18 13.68
N VAL A 92 19.93 -19.87 13.96
CA VAL A 92 20.37 -18.86 13.01
C VAL A 92 21.82 -18.47 13.34
N VAL A 93 22.77 -19.20 12.77
CA VAL A 93 24.17 -18.78 12.74
C VAL A 93 24.23 -17.45 11.98
N SER A 94 24.69 -16.40 12.67
CA SER A 94 24.99 -15.09 12.08
C SER A 94 25.78 -15.26 10.79
N LYS A 95 25.25 -14.77 9.67
CA LYS A 95 25.97 -14.67 8.41
C LYS A 95 26.50 -13.26 8.22
#